data_AF-A0AAE6I646-F1
#
_entry.id   AF-A0AAE6I646-F1
#
_cell.length_a   1.000
_cell.length_b   1.000
_cell.length_c   1.000
_cell.angle_alpha   90.00
_cell.angle_beta   90.00
_cell.angle_gamma   90.00
#
_symmetry.space_group_name_H-M   'P 1'
#
loop_
_entity.id
_entity.type
_entity.pdbx_description
1 polymer ?
#
loop_
_entity_poly.entity_id
_entity_poly.type
_entity_poly.pdbx_seq_one_letter_code
_entity_poly.pdbx_strand_id
1 'polypeptide(L)'
;MQKICTACGRILDISNFTKNRNLKDGYENKCKECRLKQRKKYINTCIACGNIFKTAYKSAEYCSAKCKPQCQNNKIKVQCDICGKEIKKTPSQIKRSKFNYCSAKCKHKGQSFVIQGENHPKYSQTEVRCDVCGKIFTRNISEIEKYKHNYCSNKCRYKGFSKHYSGENSPNYDHNKDEMDRIRNRNIEGYEEWRNNVFKKDDYTCQCCGDNKGGNLNAHHIFNYMEHKELRTNIENGITLCDNCHKAFHDIYGYKGNNKMQLKIFLNNYK
;
A
#
# COMPACT_ATOMS: atom_id res chain seq x y z
N MET A 1 -37.08 8.19 -18.86
CA MET A 1 -37.35 6.75 -19.02
C MET A 1 -37.81 6.21 -17.67
N GLN A 2 -38.93 5.49 -17.60
CA GLN A 2 -39.57 5.08 -16.34
C GLN A 2 -39.49 3.55 -16.14
N LYS A 3 -39.45 3.09 -14.89
CA LYS A 3 -39.37 1.68 -14.50
C LYS A 3 -40.26 1.40 -13.29
N ILE A 4 -40.87 0.21 -13.25
CA ILE A 4 -41.70 -0.25 -12.13
C ILE A 4 -40.80 -0.85 -11.05
N CYS A 5 -41.00 -0.42 -9.79
CA CYS A 5 -40.34 -1.01 -8.64
C CYS A 5 -41.02 -2.31 -8.21
N THR A 6 -40.32 -3.44 -8.20
CA THR A 6 -40.89 -4.75 -7.82
C THR A 6 -41.28 -4.86 -6.33
N ALA A 7 -40.83 -3.94 -5.48
CA ALA A 7 -41.13 -3.96 -4.05
C ALA A 7 -42.29 -3.06 -3.62
N CYS A 8 -42.62 -1.99 -4.38
CA CYS A 8 -43.75 -1.11 -4.05
C CYS A 8 -44.74 -0.87 -5.20
N GLY A 9 -44.53 -1.47 -6.36
CA GLY A 9 -45.42 -1.36 -7.52
C GLY A 9 -45.42 0.01 -8.23
N ARG A 10 -44.78 1.04 -7.66
CA ARG A 10 -44.75 2.39 -8.24
C ARG A 10 -43.94 2.45 -9.54
N ILE A 11 -44.47 3.18 -10.53
CA ILE A 11 -43.75 3.61 -11.73
C ILE A 11 -42.91 4.83 -11.35
N LEU A 12 -41.59 4.74 -11.47
CA LEU A 12 -40.66 5.78 -11.07
C LEU A 12 -39.66 6.07 -12.19
N ASP A 13 -39.13 7.29 -12.24
CA ASP A 13 -38.01 7.59 -13.13
C ASP A 13 -36.78 6.73 -12.80
N ILE A 14 -36.00 6.36 -13.81
CA ILE A 14 -34.83 5.49 -13.67
C ILE A 14 -33.76 6.02 -12.73
N SER A 15 -33.67 7.34 -12.52
CA SER A 15 -32.82 7.94 -11.49
C SER A 15 -33.10 7.42 -10.07
N ASN A 16 -34.31 6.87 -9.82
CA ASN A 16 -34.69 6.24 -8.56
C ASN A 16 -34.17 4.80 -8.40
N PHE A 17 -33.44 4.26 -9.37
CA PHE A 17 -32.85 2.93 -9.33
C PHE A 17 -31.32 3.03 -9.36
N THR A 18 -30.64 2.04 -8.78
CA THR A 18 -29.18 1.96 -8.82
C THR A 18 -28.76 1.22 -10.08
N LYS A 19 -27.67 1.65 -10.73
CA LYS A 19 -27.11 0.94 -11.88
C LYS A 19 -26.62 -0.45 -11.46
N ASN A 20 -26.92 -1.46 -12.28
CA ASN A 20 -26.47 -2.83 -12.10
C ASN A 20 -26.19 -3.43 -13.49
N ARG A 21 -24.91 -3.68 -13.78
CA ARG A 21 -24.44 -4.16 -15.09
C ARG A 21 -24.84 -5.61 -15.41
N ASN A 22 -25.31 -6.36 -14.41
CA ASN A 22 -25.68 -7.76 -14.56
C ASN A 22 -27.15 -7.95 -14.97
N LEU A 23 -27.94 -6.87 -15.01
CA LEU A 23 -29.35 -6.90 -15.40
C LEU A 23 -29.51 -6.37 -16.83
N LYS A 24 -30.45 -6.94 -17.59
CA LYS A 24 -30.66 -6.64 -19.02
C LYS A 24 -30.88 -5.15 -19.32
N ASP A 25 -31.59 -4.44 -18.44
CA ASP A 25 -31.86 -3.01 -18.58
C ASP A 25 -30.82 -2.12 -17.88
N GLY A 26 -29.83 -2.71 -17.22
CA GLY A 26 -28.75 -1.99 -16.53
C GLY A 26 -29.12 -1.39 -15.18
N TYR A 27 -30.31 -1.67 -14.62
CA TYR A 27 -30.79 -1.07 -13.37
C TYR A 27 -31.42 -2.10 -12.42
N GLU A 28 -31.24 -1.89 -11.11
CA GLU A 28 -31.88 -2.69 -10.07
C GLU A 28 -33.40 -2.76 -10.22
N ASN A 29 -34.00 -3.90 -9.84
CA ASN A 29 -35.46 -4.08 -9.90
C ASN A 29 -36.23 -3.37 -8.78
N LYS A 30 -35.55 -3.03 -7.69
CA LYS A 30 -36.12 -2.30 -6.55
C LYS A 30 -35.60 -0.87 -6.52
N CYS A 31 -36.48 0.10 -6.31
CA CYS A 31 -36.08 1.50 -6.18
C CYS A 31 -35.20 1.72 -4.93
N LYS A 32 -34.41 2.80 -4.95
CA LYS A 32 -33.49 3.20 -3.86
C LYS A 32 -34.19 3.23 -2.51
N GLU A 33 -35.41 3.77 -2.43
CA GLU A 33 -36.19 3.82 -1.19
C GLU A 33 -36.53 2.43 -0.64
N CYS A 34 -37.06 1.54 -1.48
CA CYS A 34 -37.40 0.18 -1.06
C CYS A 34 -36.16 -0.59 -0.62
N ARG A 35 -35.03 -0.42 -1.32
CA ARG A 35 -33.74 -1.00 -0.91
C ARG A 35 -33.27 -0.44 0.43
N LEU A 36 -33.40 0.88 0.65
CA LEU A 36 -33.05 1.52 1.92
C LEU A 36 -33.92 1.00 3.07
N LYS A 37 -35.23 0.83 2.86
CA LYS A 37 -36.14 0.22 3.84
C LYS A 37 -35.75 -1.22 4.14
N GLN A 38 -35.47 -2.04 3.12
CA GLN A 38 -35.04 -3.42 3.28
C GLN A 38 -33.73 -3.55 4.05
N ARG A 39 -32.78 -2.61 3.87
CA ARG A 39 -31.50 -2.61 4.59
C ARG A 39 -31.68 -2.39 6.09
N LYS A 40 -32.71 -1.65 6.53
CA LYS A 40 -32.95 -1.32 7.95
C LYS A 40 -33.56 -2.47 8.74
N LYS A 41 -32.77 -3.53 8.97
CA LYS A 41 -33.21 -4.77 9.62
C LYS A 41 -33.00 -4.80 11.14
N TYR A 42 -32.17 -3.93 11.69
CA TYR A 42 -31.88 -3.90 13.13
C TYR A 42 -32.80 -2.91 13.84
N ILE A 43 -33.30 -3.29 15.02
CA ILE A 43 -34.07 -2.42 15.91
C ILE A 43 -33.16 -2.10 17.10
N ASN A 44 -32.77 -0.84 17.22
CA ASN A 44 -31.88 -0.36 18.27
C ASN A 44 -32.58 0.71 19.10
N THR A 45 -32.19 0.85 20.37
CA THR A 45 -32.64 1.93 21.26
C THR A 45 -31.62 3.06 21.23
N CYS A 46 -32.07 4.29 20.98
CA CYS A 46 -31.17 5.44 20.92
C CYS A 46 -30.59 5.77 22.30
N ILE A 47 -29.26 5.82 22.41
CA ILE A 47 -28.56 6.12 23.69
C ILE A 47 -28.87 7.54 24.20
N ALA A 48 -29.20 8.48 23.31
CA ALA A 48 -29.43 9.88 23.67
C ALA A 48 -30.86 10.18 24.16
N CYS A 49 -31.88 9.61 23.51
CA CYS A 49 -33.29 9.95 23.78
C CYS A 49 -34.18 8.76 24.15
N GLY A 50 -33.65 7.54 24.18
CA GLY A 50 -34.43 6.33 24.50
C GLY A 50 -35.35 5.82 23.38
N ASN A 51 -35.50 6.57 22.28
CA ASN A 51 -36.39 6.14 21.19
C ASN A 51 -35.89 4.89 20.47
N ILE A 52 -36.80 3.96 20.20
CA ILE A 52 -36.55 2.76 19.39
C ILE A 52 -36.53 3.15 17.91
N PHE A 53 -35.53 2.72 17.15
CA PHE A 53 -35.38 3.06 15.73
C PHE A 53 -34.84 1.90 14.88
N LYS A 54 -35.23 1.88 13.59
CA LYS A 54 -34.75 0.90 12.60
C LYS A 54 -33.50 1.39 11.88
N THR A 55 -32.48 0.53 11.80
CA THR A 55 -31.16 0.85 11.24
C THR A 55 -30.57 -0.30 10.41
N ALA A 56 -29.69 0.05 9.49
CA ALA A 56 -28.97 -0.92 8.65
C ALA A 56 -27.73 -1.52 9.33
N TYR A 57 -27.27 -0.89 10.42
CA TYR A 57 -26.03 -1.27 11.10
C TYR A 57 -26.34 -1.74 12.51
N LYS A 58 -25.88 -2.95 12.87
CA LYS A 58 -26.03 -3.51 14.22
C LYS A 58 -25.46 -2.58 15.30
N SER A 59 -24.39 -1.85 14.97
CA SER A 59 -23.67 -0.93 15.86
C SER A 59 -24.23 0.50 15.91
N ALA A 60 -25.35 0.81 15.24
CA ALA A 60 -25.88 2.17 15.27
C ALA A 60 -26.44 2.53 16.65
N GLU A 61 -25.92 3.59 17.26
CA GLU A 61 -26.26 4.00 18.63
C GLU A 61 -27.29 5.15 18.70
N TYR A 62 -27.49 5.86 17.59
CA TYR A 62 -28.30 7.08 17.54
C TYR A 62 -29.36 7.01 16.45
N CYS A 63 -30.59 7.44 16.76
CA CYS A 63 -31.69 7.44 15.81
C CYS A 63 -31.56 8.53 14.73
N SER A 64 -30.77 9.58 14.99
CA SER A 64 -30.57 10.71 14.09
C SER A 64 -29.22 11.39 14.29
N ALA A 65 -28.81 12.21 13.32
CA ALA A 65 -27.61 13.05 13.43
C ALA A 65 -27.69 14.06 14.61
N LYS A 66 -28.91 14.49 14.98
CA LYS A 66 -29.16 15.40 16.12
C LYS A 66 -28.96 14.74 17.48
N CYS A 67 -29.19 13.42 17.56
CA CYS A 67 -29.00 12.66 18.80
C CYS A 67 -27.53 12.32 19.10
N LYS A 68 -26.67 12.29 18.07
CA LYS A 68 -25.24 12.03 18.23
C LYS A 68 -24.49 13.07 19.10
N PRO A 69 -24.71 14.40 18.99
CA PRO A 69 -24.07 15.36 19.89
C PRO A 69 -24.65 15.33 21.32
N GLN A 70 -25.92 14.97 21.49
CA GLN A 70 -26.59 14.94 22.81
C GLN A 70 -25.93 13.94 23.78
N CYS A 71 -25.40 12.83 23.29
CA CYS A 71 -24.71 11.84 24.13
C CYS A 71 -23.31 12.27 24.59
N GLN A 72 -22.70 13.31 24.00
CA GLN A 72 -21.42 13.86 24.49
C GLN A 72 -21.59 14.57 25.85
N ASN A 73 -22.82 15.00 26.15
CA ASN A 73 -23.18 15.66 27.40
C ASN A 73 -23.58 14.67 28.50
N ASN A 74 -23.93 13.43 28.16
CA ASN A 74 -24.23 12.37 29.14
C ASN A 74 -22.93 11.77 29.69
N LYS A 75 -22.21 12.55 30.50
CA LYS A 75 -21.00 12.09 31.19
C LYS A 75 -21.37 11.60 32.58
N ILE A 76 -20.99 10.38 32.89
CA ILE A 76 -21.15 9.74 34.20
C ILE A 76 -19.90 10.03 35.03
N LYS A 77 -20.09 10.27 36.33
CA LYS A 77 -19.00 10.39 37.30
C LYS A 77 -18.44 9.00 37.61
N VAL A 78 -17.14 8.83 37.44
CA VAL A 78 -16.39 7.61 37.78
C VAL A 78 -15.14 7.98 38.55
N GLN A 79 -14.61 7.05 39.33
CA GLN A 79 -13.37 7.28 40.08
C GLN A 79 -12.15 6.88 39.26
N CYS A 80 -11.03 7.57 39.46
CA CYS A 80 -9.74 7.15 38.96
C CYS A 80 -9.24 5.92 39.73
N ASP A 81 -8.91 4.83 39.04
CA ASP A 81 -8.47 3.58 39.68
C ASP A 81 -7.08 3.68 40.37
N ILE A 82 -6.39 4.81 40.25
CA ILE A 82 -5.04 5.00 40.80
C ILE A 82 -4.98 6.02 41.93
N CYS A 83 -5.78 7.08 41.87
CA CYS A 83 -5.76 8.14 42.88
C CYS A 83 -7.12 8.45 43.50
N GLY A 84 -8.19 7.77 43.08
CA GLY A 84 -9.55 7.98 43.60
C GLY A 84 -10.17 9.32 43.23
N LYS A 85 -9.55 10.14 42.36
CA LYS A 85 -10.12 11.41 41.92
C LYS A 85 -11.37 11.17 41.05
N GLU A 86 -12.44 11.90 41.35
CA GLU A 86 -13.67 11.87 40.55
C GLU A 86 -13.43 12.51 39.16
N ILE A 87 -13.82 11.78 38.11
CA ILE A 87 -13.73 12.21 36.72
C ILE A 87 -15.02 11.93 35.97
N LYS A 88 -15.28 12.70 34.91
CA LYS A 88 -16.46 12.56 34.06
C LYS A 88 -16.10 11.83 32.76
N LYS A 89 -16.75 10.69 32.49
CA LYS A 89 -16.54 9.88 31.28
C LYS A 89 -17.88 9.56 30.61
N THR A 90 -17.86 9.40 29.29
CA THR A 90 -19.04 8.90 28.55
C THR A 90 -19.20 7.38 28.77
N PRO A 91 -20.42 6.82 28.69
CA PRO A 91 -20.64 5.37 28.80
C PRO A 91 -19.77 4.54 27.83
N SER A 92 -19.56 5.04 26.62
CA SER A 92 -18.70 4.38 25.61
C SER A 92 -17.24 4.30 26.05
N GLN A 93 -16.71 5.37 26.66
CA GLN A 93 -15.34 5.39 27.20
C GLN A 93 -15.17 4.39 28.35
N ILE A 94 -16.17 4.28 29.22
CA ILE A 94 -16.18 3.32 30.34
C ILE A 94 -16.24 1.88 29.80
N LYS A 95 -17.09 1.62 28.80
CA LYS A 95 -17.19 0.28 28.18
C LYS A 95 -15.91 -0.15 27.46
N ARG A 96 -15.17 0.79 26.88
CA ARG A 96 -13.95 0.50 26.10
C ARG A 96 -12.74 0.18 26.98
N SER A 97 -12.71 0.62 28.23
CA SER A 97 -11.54 0.47 29.08
C SER A 97 -11.88 -0.15 30.42
N LYS A 98 -11.14 -1.18 30.79
CA LYS A 98 -11.25 -1.82 32.11
C LYS A 98 -10.89 -0.85 33.26
N PHE A 99 -10.07 0.15 32.99
CA PHE A 99 -9.58 1.11 33.97
C PHE A 99 -9.83 2.56 33.52
N ASN A 100 -10.17 3.40 34.48
CA ASN A 100 -10.43 4.82 34.36
C ASN A 100 -9.28 5.60 35.01
N TYR A 101 -8.61 6.44 34.21
CA TYR A 101 -7.52 7.28 34.70
C TYR A 101 -7.86 8.76 34.54
N CYS A 102 -7.55 9.54 35.58
CA CYS A 102 -7.77 10.99 35.57
C CYS A 102 -6.69 11.78 34.83
N SER A 103 -5.53 11.18 34.56
CA SER A 103 -4.38 11.83 33.94
C SER A 103 -3.46 10.82 33.26
N ALA A 104 -2.56 11.30 32.39
CA ALA A 104 -1.49 10.49 31.80
C ALA A 104 -0.58 9.87 32.89
N LYS A 105 -0.30 10.61 33.98
CA LYS A 105 0.47 10.12 35.13
C LYS A 105 -0.20 8.92 35.79
N CYS A 106 -1.51 9.01 36.06
CA CYS A 106 -2.27 7.89 36.61
C CYS A 106 -2.31 6.71 35.64
N LYS A 107 -2.49 6.98 34.33
CA LYS A 107 -2.44 5.92 33.32
C LYS A 107 -1.09 5.20 33.30
N HIS A 108 0.02 5.93 33.32
CA HIS A 108 1.37 5.34 33.32
C HIS A 108 1.58 4.47 34.57
N LYS A 109 1.23 4.98 35.75
CA LYS A 109 1.31 4.21 37.01
C LYS A 109 0.38 2.99 37.00
N GLY A 110 -0.83 3.11 36.44
CA GLY A 110 -1.73 1.98 36.26
C GLY A 110 -1.16 0.93 35.31
N GLN A 111 -0.56 1.38 34.21
CA GLN A 111 0.09 0.51 33.24
C GLN A 111 1.30 -0.21 33.84
N SER A 112 2.09 0.42 34.72
CA SER A 112 3.23 -0.27 35.35
C SER A 112 2.82 -1.45 36.23
N PHE A 113 1.62 -1.44 36.83
CA PHE A 113 1.10 -2.59 37.58
C PHE A 113 0.60 -3.72 36.68
N VAL A 114 0.12 -3.39 35.48
CA VAL A 114 -0.44 -4.37 34.54
C VAL A 114 0.63 -4.97 33.63
N ILE A 115 1.58 -4.14 33.18
CA ILE A 115 2.64 -4.49 32.22
C ILE A 115 3.88 -4.91 33.01
N GLN A 116 3.81 -6.08 33.62
CA GLN A 116 4.90 -6.70 34.39
C GLN A 116 4.99 -8.20 34.10
N GLY A 117 6.16 -8.80 34.34
CA GLY A 117 6.41 -10.23 34.10
C GLY A 117 6.06 -10.63 32.66
N GLU A 118 5.29 -11.70 32.50
CA GLU A 118 4.83 -12.23 31.21
C GLU A 118 4.05 -11.21 30.35
N ASN A 119 3.39 -10.23 30.98
CA ASN A 119 2.67 -9.17 30.27
C ASN A 119 3.60 -8.06 29.77
N HIS A 120 4.87 -8.07 30.15
CA HIS A 120 5.84 -7.08 29.71
C HIS A 120 6.35 -7.43 28.30
N PRO A 121 6.32 -6.49 27.32
CA PRO A 121 6.74 -6.78 25.95
C PRO A 121 8.18 -7.31 25.79
N LYS A 122 9.06 -7.01 26.75
CA LYS A 122 10.44 -7.53 26.76
C LYS A 122 10.58 -8.94 27.35
N TYR A 123 9.55 -9.46 28.04
CA TYR A 123 9.63 -10.80 28.63
C TYR A 123 9.75 -11.89 27.58
N SER A 124 9.06 -11.72 26.45
CA SER A 124 9.09 -12.64 25.31
C SER A 124 10.22 -12.38 24.32
N GLN A 125 11.28 -11.63 24.70
CA GLN A 125 12.40 -11.35 23.80
C GLN A 125 13.53 -12.36 24.00
N THR A 126 14.14 -12.77 22.90
CA THR A 126 15.34 -13.62 22.88
C THR A 126 16.32 -13.14 21.83
N GLU A 127 17.56 -13.63 21.90
CA GLU A 127 18.61 -13.33 20.92
C GLU A 127 18.42 -14.15 19.64
N VAL A 128 18.61 -13.49 18.50
CA VAL A 128 18.55 -14.10 17.17
C VAL A 128 19.71 -13.60 16.32
N ARG A 129 20.21 -14.48 15.45
CA ARG A 129 21.28 -14.15 14.51
C ARG A 129 20.70 -13.54 13.24
N CYS A 130 21.34 -12.51 12.70
CA CYS A 130 20.96 -11.96 11.40
C CYS A 130 21.42 -12.87 10.25
N ASP A 131 20.48 -13.23 9.36
CA ASP A 131 20.73 -14.15 8.22
C ASP A 131 21.70 -13.61 7.15
N VAL A 132 21.99 -12.30 7.17
CA VAL A 132 22.83 -11.64 6.16
C VAL A 132 24.22 -11.31 6.67
N CYS A 133 24.34 -10.73 7.87
CA CYS A 133 25.63 -10.29 8.42
C CYS A 133 26.08 -11.07 9.65
N GLY A 134 25.26 -11.99 10.16
CA GLY A 134 25.60 -12.80 11.34
C GLY A 134 25.52 -12.07 12.68
N LYS A 135 25.24 -10.75 12.72
CA LYS A 135 25.11 -9.97 13.95
C LYS A 135 23.98 -10.51 14.83
N ILE A 136 24.25 -10.67 16.13
CA ILE A 136 23.25 -11.04 17.14
C ILE A 136 22.45 -9.80 17.58
N PHE A 137 21.13 -9.94 17.68
CA PHE A 137 20.22 -8.89 18.13
C PHE A 137 18.97 -9.49 18.77
N THR A 138 18.16 -8.69 19.46
CA THR A 138 16.96 -9.19 20.15
C THR A 138 15.70 -9.08 19.29
N ARG A 139 14.81 -10.06 19.42
CA ARG A 139 13.45 -10.05 18.85
C ARG A 139 12.47 -10.78 19.74
N ASN A 140 11.17 -10.50 19.54
CA ASN A 140 10.12 -11.26 20.20
C ASN A 140 10.07 -12.68 19.63
N ILE A 141 9.86 -13.67 20.50
CA ILE A 141 9.75 -15.09 20.14
C ILE A 141 8.68 -15.30 19.06
N SER A 142 7.50 -14.67 19.20
CA SER A 142 6.42 -14.76 18.22
C SER A 142 6.78 -14.23 16.83
N GLU A 143 7.69 -13.26 16.73
CA GLU A 143 8.18 -12.77 15.44
C GLU A 143 9.16 -13.75 14.82
N ILE A 144 10.02 -14.37 15.64
CA ILE A 144 10.98 -15.39 15.20
C ILE A 144 10.22 -16.61 14.66
N GLU A 145 9.17 -17.06 15.36
CA GLU A 145 8.33 -18.18 14.93
C GLU A 145 7.54 -17.86 13.65
N LYS A 146 7.05 -16.62 13.54
CA LYS A 146 6.26 -16.19 12.38
C LYS A 146 7.10 -16.03 11.11
N TYR A 147 8.31 -15.50 11.22
CA TYR A 147 9.13 -15.12 10.08
C TYR A 147 10.31 -16.07 9.89
N LYS A 148 10.37 -16.71 8.71
CA LYS A 148 11.48 -17.59 8.31
C LYS A 148 12.86 -16.92 8.38
N HIS A 149 12.93 -15.60 8.19
CA HIS A 149 14.18 -14.85 8.13
C HIS A 149 14.23 -13.67 9.08
N ASN A 150 15.40 -13.47 9.70
CA ASN A 150 15.63 -12.44 10.71
C ASN A 150 16.79 -11.51 10.32
N TYR A 151 16.53 -10.19 10.37
CA TYR A 151 17.49 -9.19 9.92
C TYR A 151 17.67 -8.09 10.97
N CYS A 152 18.94 -7.76 11.27
CA CYS A 152 19.30 -6.76 12.27
C CYS A 152 19.06 -5.31 11.81
N SER A 153 18.82 -5.09 10.51
CA SER A 153 18.63 -3.77 9.91
C SER A 153 17.87 -3.83 8.59
N ASN A 154 17.31 -2.70 8.15
CA ASN A 154 16.68 -2.59 6.84
C ASN A 154 17.65 -2.92 5.70
N LYS A 155 18.93 -2.54 5.81
CA LYS A 155 19.97 -2.88 4.82
C LYS A 155 20.13 -4.39 4.67
N CYS A 156 20.20 -5.12 5.78
CA CYS A 156 20.27 -6.58 5.75
C CYS A 156 18.97 -7.19 5.21
N ARG A 157 17.81 -6.65 5.59
CA ARG A 157 16.52 -7.10 5.06
C ARG A 157 16.46 -6.98 3.54
N TYR A 158 16.86 -5.84 2.96
CA TYR A 158 16.85 -5.66 1.50
C TYR A 158 17.78 -6.65 0.80
N LYS A 159 18.99 -6.85 1.32
CA LYS A 159 19.92 -7.86 0.79
C LYS A 159 19.35 -9.29 0.86
N GLY A 160 18.75 -9.65 1.99
CA GLY A 160 18.12 -10.95 2.17
C GLY A 160 16.94 -11.14 1.21
N PHE A 161 16.09 -10.13 1.07
CA PHE A 161 14.94 -10.20 0.16
C PHE A 161 15.36 -10.30 -1.30
N SER A 162 16.38 -9.53 -1.69
CA SER A 162 16.96 -9.60 -3.03
C SER A 162 17.56 -10.97 -3.35
N LYS A 163 17.90 -11.79 -2.35
CA LYS A 163 18.39 -13.16 -2.56
C LYS A 163 17.25 -14.18 -2.59
N HIS A 164 16.26 -14.01 -1.73
CA HIS A 164 15.22 -15.02 -1.51
C HIS A 164 13.95 -14.82 -2.33
N TYR A 165 13.73 -13.65 -2.91
CA TYR A 165 12.47 -13.30 -3.58
C TYR A 165 12.68 -12.58 -4.93
N SER A 166 13.84 -12.73 -5.56
CA SER A 166 14.17 -12.19 -6.88
C SER A 166 14.27 -13.29 -7.94
N GLY A 167 14.22 -12.89 -9.21
CA GLY A 167 14.33 -13.81 -10.34
C GLY A 167 13.29 -14.93 -10.26
N GLU A 168 13.76 -16.15 -10.42
CA GLU A 168 12.98 -17.40 -10.35
C GLU A 168 12.27 -17.60 -9.00
N ASN A 169 12.81 -17.02 -7.92
CA ASN A 169 12.22 -17.10 -6.58
C ASN A 169 11.12 -16.04 -6.36
N SER A 170 10.90 -15.14 -7.31
CA SER A 170 9.84 -14.15 -7.20
C SER A 170 8.47 -14.83 -7.29
N PRO A 171 7.51 -14.51 -6.40
CA PRO A 171 6.14 -15.03 -6.51
C PRO A 171 5.43 -14.65 -7.81
N ASN A 172 5.91 -13.62 -8.51
CA ASN A 172 5.39 -13.17 -9.79
C ASN A 172 6.19 -13.73 -10.99
N TYR A 173 7.13 -14.65 -10.76
CA TYR A 173 7.89 -15.28 -11.83
C TYR A 173 7.01 -16.26 -12.60
N ASP A 174 6.67 -15.89 -13.83
CA ASP A 174 5.88 -16.73 -14.72
C ASP A 174 6.77 -17.79 -15.38
N HIS A 175 6.69 -19.05 -14.92
CA HIS A 175 7.50 -20.15 -15.47
C HIS A 175 7.12 -20.56 -16.90
N ASN A 176 5.97 -20.11 -17.43
CA ASN A 176 5.53 -20.46 -18.78
C ASN A 176 6.16 -19.57 -19.87
N LYS A 177 6.84 -18.47 -19.47
CA LYS A 177 7.56 -17.62 -20.43
C LYS A 177 8.87 -18.26 -20.83
N ASP A 178 9.07 -18.38 -22.14
CA ASP A 178 10.35 -18.79 -22.70
C ASP A 178 11.44 -17.73 -22.51
N GLU A 179 12.69 -18.16 -22.65
CA GLU A 179 13.87 -17.31 -22.46
C GLU A 179 13.93 -16.15 -23.47
N MET A 180 13.45 -16.35 -24.69
CA MET A 180 13.47 -15.30 -25.72
C MET A 180 12.49 -14.17 -25.39
N ASP A 181 11.33 -14.49 -24.82
CA ASP A 181 10.36 -13.50 -24.36
C ASP A 181 10.86 -12.75 -23.12
N ARG A 182 11.59 -13.41 -22.21
CA ARG A 182 12.28 -12.72 -21.11
C ARG A 182 13.31 -11.74 -21.65
N ILE A 183 14.14 -12.19 -22.59
CA ILE A 183 15.14 -11.36 -23.26
C ILE A 183 14.47 -10.15 -23.92
N ARG A 184 13.46 -10.34 -24.76
CA ARG A 184 12.78 -9.25 -25.49
C ARG A 184 12.17 -8.21 -24.53
N ASN A 185 11.59 -8.67 -23.43
CA ASN A 185 10.99 -7.80 -22.42
C ASN A 185 12.00 -7.28 -21.39
N ARG A 186 13.30 -7.55 -21.57
CA ARG A 186 14.39 -7.12 -20.67
C ARG A 186 14.21 -7.63 -19.23
N ASN A 187 13.53 -8.76 -19.09
CA ASN A 187 13.30 -9.47 -17.83
C ASN A 187 14.43 -10.47 -17.57
N ILE A 188 15.67 -9.98 -17.56
CA ILE A 188 16.87 -10.78 -17.30
C ILE A 188 17.55 -10.31 -16.01
N GLU A 189 18.33 -11.19 -15.39
CA GLU A 189 19.08 -10.87 -14.18
C GLU A 189 20.03 -9.67 -14.42
N GLY A 190 20.12 -8.78 -13.43
CA GLY A 190 21.01 -7.62 -13.48
C GLY A 190 20.56 -6.47 -14.39
N TYR A 191 19.49 -6.60 -15.17
CA TYR A 191 19.05 -5.54 -16.10
C TYR A 191 18.62 -4.25 -15.39
N GLU A 192 17.86 -4.37 -14.31
CA GLU A 192 17.43 -3.21 -13.50
C GLU A 192 18.63 -2.52 -12.84
N GLU A 193 19.57 -3.29 -12.31
CA GLU A 193 20.81 -2.78 -11.74
C GLU A 193 21.66 -2.06 -12.79
N TRP A 194 21.83 -2.66 -13.97
CA TRP A 194 22.50 -2.03 -15.11
C TRP A 194 21.85 -0.69 -15.47
N ARG A 195 20.52 -0.64 -15.63
CA ARG A 195 19.79 0.59 -15.95
C ARG A 195 20.06 1.69 -14.92
N ASN A 196 19.96 1.34 -13.63
CA ASN A 196 20.19 2.29 -12.54
C ASN A 196 21.64 2.77 -12.49
N ASN A 197 22.60 1.88 -12.76
CA ASN A 197 24.02 2.23 -12.80
C ASN A 197 24.37 3.12 -14.00
N VAL A 198 23.73 2.93 -15.16
CA VAL A 198 23.87 3.84 -16.31
C VAL A 198 23.37 5.24 -15.96
N PHE A 199 22.18 5.35 -15.36
CA PHE A 199 21.66 6.64 -14.89
C PHE A 199 22.58 7.29 -13.87
N LYS A 200 23.07 6.51 -12.89
CA LYS A 200 23.96 7.02 -11.86
C LYS A 200 25.31 7.47 -12.42
N LYS A 201 25.87 6.74 -13.40
CA LYS A 201 27.11 7.10 -14.10
C LYS A 201 26.99 8.48 -14.77
N ASP A 202 25.83 8.76 -15.33
CA ASP A 202 25.54 9.96 -16.12
C ASP A 202 24.82 11.04 -15.28
N ASP A 203 24.91 10.96 -13.94
CA ASP A 203 24.28 11.86 -12.97
C ASP A 203 22.79 12.16 -13.25
N TYR A 204 22.04 11.12 -13.63
CA TYR A 204 20.62 11.20 -13.98
C TYR A 204 20.32 12.32 -15.01
N THR A 205 21.24 12.52 -15.96
CA THR A 205 21.19 13.60 -16.93
C THR A 205 21.34 13.06 -18.34
N CYS A 206 20.49 13.54 -19.27
CA CYS A 206 20.60 13.23 -20.69
C CYS A 206 21.97 13.69 -21.23
N GLN A 207 22.76 12.76 -21.74
CA GLN A 207 24.10 13.03 -22.24
C GLN A 207 24.13 13.72 -23.62
N CYS A 208 22.96 13.87 -24.26
CA CYS A 208 22.81 14.61 -25.51
C CYS A 208 22.47 16.08 -25.24
N CYS A 209 21.33 16.36 -24.59
CA CYS A 209 20.83 17.72 -24.41
C CYS A 209 20.92 18.29 -22.98
N GLY A 210 21.43 17.52 -22.01
CA GLY A 210 21.56 17.96 -20.61
C GLY A 210 20.27 17.95 -19.78
N ASP A 211 19.16 17.41 -20.31
CA ASP A 211 17.90 17.32 -19.54
C ASP A 211 18.04 16.42 -18.31
N ASN A 212 17.70 16.97 -17.14
CA ASN A 212 17.78 16.34 -15.82
C ASN A 212 16.46 16.43 -15.02
N LYS A 213 15.33 16.72 -15.69
CA LYS A 213 14.01 16.86 -15.04
C LYS A 213 13.51 15.58 -14.37
N GLY A 214 13.98 14.43 -14.83
CA GLY A 214 13.55 13.11 -14.36
C GLY A 214 12.21 12.66 -14.91
N GLY A 215 11.97 11.35 -14.88
CA GLY A 215 10.73 10.73 -15.39
C GLY A 215 10.69 10.45 -16.90
N ASN A 216 11.66 10.95 -17.68
CA ASN A 216 11.76 10.79 -19.12
C ASN A 216 13.10 10.19 -19.59
N LEU A 217 13.89 9.59 -18.69
CA LEU A 217 15.22 9.06 -18.99
C LEU A 217 15.19 7.58 -19.40
N ASN A 218 15.95 7.26 -20.43
CA ASN A 218 16.18 5.91 -20.94
C ASN A 218 17.66 5.55 -20.89
N ALA A 219 17.94 4.34 -20.42
CA ALA A 219 19.27 3.75 -20.55
C ALA A 219 19.37 3.14 -21.95
N HIS A 220 20.02 3.87 -22.85
CA HIS A 220 20.20 3.50 -24.25
C HIS A 220 21.40 2.56 -24.39
N HIS A 221 21.22 1.46 -25.14
CA HIS A 221 22.28 0.53 -25.49
C HIS A 221 23.10 1.06 -26.68
N ILE A 222 24.41 1.29 -26.50
CA ILE A 222 25.29 1.83 -27.56
C ILE A 222 25.47 0.80 -28.69
N PHE A 223 25.82 -0.43 -28.30
CA PHE A 223 25.74 -1.63 -29.11
C PHE A 223 24.40 -2.29 -28.83
N ASN A 224 23.61 -2.53 -29.88
CA ASN A 224 22.21 -2.90 -29.72
C ASN A 224 21.99 -4.18 -28.89
N TYR A 225 20.89 -4.19 -28.17
CA TYR A 225 20.54 -5.20 -27.16
C TYR A 225 20.35 -6.63 -27.73
N MET A 226 19.91 -6.76 -28.98
CA MET A 226 19.59 -8.07 -29.56
C MET A 226 20.82 -8.80 -30.09
N GLU A 227 21.74 -8.07 -30.73
CA GLU A 227 22.92 -8.65 -31.40
C GLU A 227 24.10 -8.83 -30.42
N HIS A 228 24.23 -7.98 -29.40
CA HIS A 228 25.34 -8.02 -28.45
C HIS A 228 24.90 -8.50 -27.06
N LYS A 229 24.68 -9.81 -26.94
CA LYS A 229 24.11 -10.43 -25.73
C LYS A 229 25.01 -10.23 -24.50
N GLU A 230 26.32 -10.33 -24.72
CA GLU A 230 27.39 -10.16 -23.75
C GLU A 230 27.52 -8.73 -23.22
N LEU A 231 26.95 -7.73 -23.92
CA LEU A 231 27.02 -6.32 -23.55
C LEU A 231 25.72 -5.78 -22.94
N ARG A 232 24.68 -6.61 -22.76
CA ARG A 232 23.34 -6.15 -22.31
C ARG A 232 23.35 -5.46 -20.95
N THR A 233 24.17 -5.97 -20.03
CA THR A 233 24.31 -5.47 -18.65
C THR A 233 25.69 -4.86 -18.40
N ASN A 234 26.48 -4.62 -19.47
CA ASN A 234 27.73 -3.88 -19.35
C ASN A 234 27.43 -2.38 -19.26
N ILE A 235 27.84 -1.74 -18.16
CA ILE A 235 27.59 -0.31 -17.90
C ILE A 235 28.21 0.57 -18.99
N GLU A 236 29.35 0.18 -19.54
CA GLU A 236 30.05 0.90 -20.63
C GLU A 236 29.32 0.81 -21.98
N ASN A 237 28.34 -0.10 -22.09
CA ASN A 237 27.43 -0.19 -23.22
C ASN A 237 26.14 0.60 -23.00
N GLY A 238 26.06 1.42 -21.93
CA GLY A 238 24.90 2.23 -21.60
C GLY A 238 25.20 3.72 -21.60
N ILE A 239 24.26 4.49 -22.14
CA ILE A 239 24.23 5.95 -22.05
C ILE A 239 22.82 6.44 -21.71
N THR A 240 22.74 7.48 -20.89
CA THR A 240 21.47 8.09 -20.48
C THR A 240 21.02 9.10 -21.51
N LEU A 241 19.84 8.89 -22.10
CA LEU A 241 19.19 9.80 -23.03
C LEU A 241 17.76 10.09 -22.57
N CYS A 242 17.29 11.34 -22.71
CA CYS A 242 15.88 11.63 -22.53
C CYS A 242 15.04 11.03 -23.68
N ASP A 243 13.73 10.88 -23.49
CA ASP A 243 12.81 10.30 -24.48
C ASP A 243 12.99 10.91 -25.88
N ASN A 244 13.13 12.24 -25.96
CA ASN A 244 13.29 12.96 -27.23
C ASN A 244 14.60 12.59 -27.93
N CYS A 245 15.73 12.65 -27.22
CA CYS A 245 17.04 12.31 -27.78
C CYS A 245 17.14 10.81 -28.10
N HIS A 246 16.55 9.95 -27.26
CA HIS A 246 16.52 8.53 -27.48
C HIS A 246 15.75 8.16 -28.74
N LYS A 247 14.57 8.76 -28.93
CA LYS A 247 13.77 8.60 -30.14
C LYS A 247 14.50 9.14 -31.36
N ALA A 248 15.05 10.35 -31.29
CA ALA A 248 15.79 10.97 -32.39
C ALA A 248 16.99 10.10 -32.85
N PHE A 249 17.72 9.49 -31.92
CA PHE A 249 18.79 8.56 -32.28
C PHE A 249 18.26 7.39 -33.12
N HIS A 250 17.18 6.75 -32.68
CA HIS A 250 16.59 5.62 -33.41
C HIS A 250 15.89 6.02 -34.70
N ASP A 251 15.36 7.24 -34.81
CA ASP A 251 14.81 7.77 -36.06
C ASP A 251 15.92 7.92 -37.13
N ILE A 252 17.16 8.22 -36.72
CA ILE A 252 18.30 8.40 -37.64
C ILE A 252 19.00 7.07 -37.97
N TYR A 253 19.30 6.26 -36.95
CA TYR A 253 20.17 5.08 -37.09
C TYR A 253 19.42 3.74 -36.97
N GLY A 254 18.12 3.76 -36.71
CA GLY A 254 17.33 2.56 -36.48
C GLY A 254 17.69 1.83 -35.17
N TYR A 255 17.23 0.59 -35.05
CA TYR A 255 17.35 -0.23 -33.83
C TYR A 255 18.39 -1.37 -33.93
N LYS A 256 19.08 -1.50 -35.08
CA LYS A 256 20.01 -2.60 -35.38
C LYS A 256 21.34 -2.05 -35.88
N GLY A 257 22.43 -2.80 -35.71
CA GLY A 257 23.76 -2.37 -36.15
C GLY A 257 24.28 -1.10 -35.45
N ASN A 258 23.69 -0.73 -34.31
CA ASN A 258 24.10 0.46 -33.57
C ASN A 258 25.52 0.29 -33.00
N ASN A 259 26.31 1.36 -33.07
CA ASN A 259 27.71 1.34 -32.64
C ASN A 259 28.17 2.68 -32.05
N LYS A 260 29.36 2.67 -31.44
CA LYS A 260 29.98 3.85 -30.80
C LYS A 260 30.18 5.05 -31.74
N MET A 261 30.47 4.82 -33.03
CA MET A 261 30.71 5.92 -33.97
C MET A 261 29.42 6.71 -34.23
N GLN A 262 28.32 6.01 -34.48
CA GLN A 262 27.00 6.64 -34.68
C GLN A 262 26.59 7.48 -33.47
N LEU A 263 26.79 6.96 -32.25
CA LEU A 263 26.50 7.70 -31.02
C LEU A 263 27.36 8.97 -30.92
N LYS A 264 28.66 8.89 -31.19
CA LYS A 264 29.54 10.08 -31.17
C LYS A 264 29.08 11.15 -32.16
N ILE A 265 28.74 10.75 -33.38
CA ILE A 265 28.21 11.66 -34.41
C ILE A 265 26.89 12.29 -33.93
N PHE A 266 25.98 11.49 -33.37
CA PHE A 266 24.72 11.98 -32.82
C PHE A 266 24.92 13.04 -31.73
N LEU A 267 25.74 12.73 -30.72
CA LEU A 267 25.99 13.63 -29.59
C LEU A 267 26.68 14.94 -29.99
N ASN A 268 27.47 14.94 -31.07
CA ASN A 268 28.12 16.15 -31.56
C ASN A 268 27.15 17.06 -32.35
N ASN A 269 26.16 16.47 -33.03
CA ASN A 269 25.26 17.19 -33.92
C ASN A 269 23.95 17.66 -33.25
N TYR A 270 23.60 17.11 -32.08
CA TYR A 270 22.30 17.32 -31.41
C TYR A 270 22.42 17.93 -30.00
N LYS A 271 23.56 18.56 -29.69
CA LYS A 271 23.76 19.34 -28.46
C LYS A 271 23.01 20.65 -28.47
#